data_AF-U1RBC2-F1
#
_entry.id   AF-U1RBC2-F1
#
_cell.length_a   1.000
_cell.length_b   1.000
_cell.length_c   1.000
_cell.angle_alpha   90.00
_cell.angle_beta   90.00
_cell.angle_gamma   90.00
#
_symmetry.space_group_name_H-M   'P 1'
#
loop_
_entity.id
_entity.type
_entity.pdbx_description
1 polymer ?
#
loop_
_entity_poly.entity_id
_entity_poly.type
_entity_poly.pdbx_seq_one_letter_code
_entity_poly.pdbx_strand_id
1 'polypeptide(L)'
;MPSSEEMFDEYVRTSAAYCADLFRTAELFFRANVALESTIIDENTSHCGTVEEICKIFIHCREITSSTITSLATFKRCHTALPEQLDIDFSYQEQLLASIVDSLNRIVNLFDSVSDFENLQNQIWDDDNFTNEFTKTAQSISHAILWQCSFARKANLDELS
;
A
#
# COMPACT_ATOMS: atom_id res chain seq x y z
N MET A 1 -5.37 33.17 11.56
CA MET A 1 -4.86 31.88 12.05
C MET A 1 -6.07 31.01 12.29
N PRO A 2 -6.04 29.73 11.87
CA PRO A 2 -7.14 28.81 12.13
C PRO A 2 -7.35 28.64 13.64
N SER A 3 -8.58 28.35 14.06
CA SER A 3 -8.89 28.06 15.45
C SER A 3 -8.31 26.69 15.86
N SER A 4 -8.21 26.44 17.17
CA SER A 4 -7.79 25.11 17.67
C SER A 4 -8.73 23.99 17.22
N GLU A 5 -10.02 24.28 17.08
CA GLU A 5 -11.04 23.35 16.62
C GLU A 5 -10.86 23.05 15.12
N GLU A 6 -10.66 24.08 14.30
CA GLU A 6 -10.39 23.92 12.86
C GLU A 6 -9.10 23.12 12.59
N MET A 7 -8.07 23.33 13.41
CA MET A 7 -6.82 22.57 13.33
C MET A 7 -7.02 21.09 13.69
N PHE A 8 -7.83 20.81 14.71
CA PHE A 8 -8.12 19.44 15.14
C PHE A 8 -8.99 18.69 14.12
N ASP A 9 -10.02 19.34 13.57
CA ASP A 9 -10.86 18.77 12.51
C ASP A 9 -10.02 18.41 11.27
N GLU A 10 -9.12 19.30 10.87
CA GLU A 10 -8.20 19.05 9.76
C GLU A 10 -7.23 17.90 10.05
N TYR A 11 -6.74 17.80 11.29
CA TYR A 11 -5.90 16.67 11.74
C TYR A 11 -6.66 15.34 11.63
N VAL A 12 -7.89 15.26 12.17
CA VAL A 12 -8.71 14.05 12.09
C VAL A 12 -8.99 13.67 10.64
N ARG A 13 -9.38 14.65 9.82
CA ARG A 13 -9.68 14.45 8.39
C ARG A 13 -8.47 13.92 7.62
N THR A 14 -7.31 14.52 7.81
CA THR A 14 -6.08 14.13 7.09
C THR A 14 -5.53 12.79 7.58
N SER A 15 -5.65 12.49 8.87
CA SER A 15 -5.33 11.18 9.43
C SER A 15 -6.22 10.09 8.83
N ALA A 16 -7.54 10.31 8.80
CA ALA A 16 -8.50 9.36 8.24
C ALA A 16 -8.28 9.13 6.73
N ALA A 17 -8.02 10.19 5.97
CA ALA A 17 -7.71 10.09 4.54
C ALA A 17 -6.45 9.24 4.30
N TYR A 18 -5.38 9.51 5.05
CA TYR A 18 -4.16 8.71 4.98
C TYR A 18 -4.40 7.23 5.31
N CYS A 19 -5.13 6.93 6.38
CA CYS A 19 -5.46 5.55 6.75
C CYS A 19 -6.25 4.84 5.66
N ALA A 20 -7.26 5.50 5.11
CA ALA A 20 -8.11 4.95 4.07
C ALA A 20 -7.28 4.61 2.83
N ASP A 21 -6.38 5.50 2.41
CA ASP A 21 -5.49 5.27 1.27
C ASP A 21 -4.53 4.08 1.52
N LEU A 22 -3.93 3.99 2.72
CA LEU A 22 -3.05 2.88 3.10
C LEU A 22 -3.77 1.53 3.03
N PHE A 23 -4.98 1.44 3.59
CA PHE A 23 -5.77 0.20 3.55
C PHE A 23 -6.24 -0.13 2.14
N ARG A 24 -6.54 0.89 1.32
CA ARG A 24 -6.89 0.69 -0.09
C ARG A 24 -5.70 0.18 -0.90
N THR A 25 -4.48 0.65 -0.64
CA THR A 25 -3.25 0.06 -1.20
C THR A 25 -3.15 -1.42 -0.84
N ALA A 26 -3.35 -1.78 0.43
CA ALA A 26 -3.29 -3.18 0.86
C ALA A 26 -4.36 -4.03 0.17
N GLU A 27 -5.61 -3.56 0.14
CA GLU A 27 -6.72 -4.23 -0.54
C GLU A 27 -6.40 -4.49 -2.01
N LEU A 28 -5.95 -3.47 -2.74
CA LEU A 28 -5.63 -3.56 -4.17
C LEU A 28 -4.50 -4.55 -4.43
N PHE A 29 -3.43 -4.48 -3.64
CA PHE A 29 -2.30 -5.40 -3.78
C PHE A 29 -2.73 -6.85 -3.59
N PHE A 30 -3.43 -7.17 -2.50
CA PHE A 30 -3.87 -8.53 -2.25
C PHE A 30 -4.94 -8.98 -3.25
N ARG A 31 -5.82 -8.08 -3.71
CA ARG A 31 -6.79 -8.39 -4.76
C ARG A 31 -6.11 -8.73 -6.08
N ALA A 32 -5.03 -8.03 -6.45
CA ALA A 32 -4.26 -8.37 -7.64
C ALA A 32 -3.61 -9.76 -7.52
N ASN A 33 -3.06 -10.09 -6.36
CA ASN A 33 -2.49 -11.42 -6.10
C ASN A 33 -3.59 -12.51 -6.15
N VAL A 34 -4.76 -12.29 -5.54
CA VAL A 34 -5.88 -13.23 -5.62
C VAL A 34 -6.35 -13.42 -7.06
N ALA A 35 -6.44 -12.34 -7.85
CA ALA A 35 -6.82 -12.43 -9.26
C ALA A 35 -5.81 -13.27 -10.04
N LEU A 36 -4.52 -13.03 -9.83
CA LEU A 36 -3.44 -13.79 -10.45
C LEU A 36 -3.54 -15.29 -10.14
N GLU A 37 -3.67 -15.65 -8.87
CA GLU A 37 -3.78 -17.05 -8.44
C GLU A 37 -5.05 -17.70 -8.97
N SER A 38 -6.14 -16.94 -9.05
CA SER A 38 -7.39 -17.42 -9.64
C SER A 38 -7.21 -17.72 -11.13
N THR A 39 -6.52 -16.86 -11.89
CA THR A 39 -6.20 -17.11 -13.29
C THR A 39 -5.36 -18.38 -13.47
N ILE A 40 -4.36 -18.62 -12.61
CA ILE A 40 -3.55 -19.84 -12.64
C ILE A 40 -4.39 -21.10 -12.36
N ILE A 41 -5.29 -21.04 -11.37
CA ILE A 41 -6.21 -22.15 -11.06
C ILE A 41 -7.12 -22.42 -12.27
N ASP A 42 -7.69 -21.35 -12.84
CA ASP A 42 -8.71 -21.40 -13.88
C ASP A 42 -8.18 -21.66 -15.29
N GLU A 43 -6.90 -21.42 -15.58
CA GLU A 43 -6.22 -21.95 -16.78
C GLU A 43 -6.41 -23.47 -16.92
N ASN A 44 -6.65 -24.19 -15.83
CA ASN A 44 -6.94 -25.63 -15.84
C ASN A 44 -8.44 -25.98 -16.04
N THR A 45 -9.38 -25.03 -15.97
CA THR A 45 -10.84 -25.32 -16.02
C THR A 45 -11.75 -24.30 -16.72
N SER A 46 -11.50 -22.98 -16.65
CA SER A 46 -12.16 -21.91 -17.43
C SER A 46 -11.59 -20.52 -17.06
N HIS A 47 -10.82 -19.86 -17.94
CA HIS A 47 -10.13 -18.57 -17.70
C HIS A 47 -10.97 -17.52 -16.94
N CYS A 48 -10.49 -17.10 -15.77
CA CYS A 48 -10.97 -15.93 -15.05
C CYS A 48 -9.85 -14.87 -15.01
N GLY A 49 -9.97 -13.85 -15.88
CA GLY A 49 -9.04 -12.71 -15.98
C GLY A 49 -7.86 -12.89 -16.95
N THR A 50 -7.45 -11.84 -17.65
CA THR A 50 -6.21 -11.83 -18.45
C THR A 50 -5.03 -11.25 -17.65
N VAL A 51 -3.79 -11.57 -18.03
CA VAL A 51 -2.58 -10.93 -17.48
C VAL A 51 -2.66 -9.40 -17.58
N GLU A 52 -3.24 -8.88 -18.66
CA GLU A 52 -3.46 -7.44 -18.85
C GLU A 52 -4.37 -6.84 -17.75
N GLU A 53 -5.45 -7.54 -17.37
CA GLU A 53 -6.36 -7.09 -16.33
C GLU A 53 -5.70 -7.10 -14.94
N ILE A 54 -4.91 -8.14 -14.64
CA ILE A 54 -4.13 -8.22 -13.39
C ILE A 54 -3.13 -7.06 -13.32
N CYS A 55 -2.39 -6.82 -14.40
CA CYS A 55 -1.43 -5.72 -14.48
C CYS A 55 -2.10 -4.35 -14.25
N LYS A 56 -3.30 -4.13 -14.78
CA LYS A 56 -4.09 -2.91 -14.50
C LYS A 56 -4.39 -2.72 -13.01
N ILE A 57 -4.63 -3.79 -12.25
CA ILE A 57 -4.84 -3.68 -10.80
C ILE A 57 -3.54 -3.26 -10.10
N PHE A 58 -2.38 -3.81 -10.47
CA PHE A 58 -1.09 -3.39 -9.92
C PHE A 58 -0.75 -1.92 -10.27
N ILE A 59 -1.03 -1.48 -11.50
CA ILE A 59 -0.88 -0.08 -11.91
C ILE A 59 -1.74 0.83 -11.02
N HIS A 60 -3.01 0.47 -10.80
CA HIS A 60 -3.90 1.24 -9.95
C HIS A 60 -3.43 1.24 -8.48
N CYS A 61 -2.96 0.10 -7.98
CA CYS A 61 -2.37 -0.01 -6.65
C CYS A 61 -1.19 0.95 -6.46
N ARG A 62 -0.31 1.05 -7.47
CA ARG A 62 0.83 1.97 -7.47
C ARG A 62 0.38 3.43 -7.42
N GLU A 63 -0.62 3.80 -8.21
CA GLU A 63 -1.17 5.16 -8.25
C GLU A 63 -1.75 5.57 -6.89
N ILE A 64 -2.55 4.69 -6.28
CA ILE A 64 -3.09 4.92 -4.93
C ILE A 64 -1.97 5.02 -3.89
N THR A 65 -0.94 4.17 -3.98
CA THR A 65 0.20 4.22 -3.05
C THR A 65 0.97 5.54 -3.18
N SER A 66 1.13 6.05 -4.41
CA SER A 66 1.75 7.35 -4.66
C SER A 66 0.92 8.49 -4.07
N SER A 67 -0.41 8.41 -4.18
CA SER A 67 -1.33 9.34 -3.50
C SER A 67 -1.22 9.24 -1.98
N THR A 68 -1.06 8.02 -1.45
CA THR A 68 -0.91 7.74 -0.01
C THR A 68 0.29 8.47 0.59
N ILE A 69 1.41 8.59 -0.15
CA ILE A 69 2.59 9.37 0.27
C ILE A 69 2.22 10.85 0.44
N THR A 70 1.41 11.40 -0.46
CA THR A 70 0.94 12.79 -0.39
C THR A 70 -0.02 13.00 0.80
N SER A 71 -0.91 12.03 1.03
CA SER A 71 -1.81 12.00 2.20
C SER A 71 -1.01 11.95 3.50
N LEU A 72 0.04 11.12 3.57
CA LEU A 72 0.96 11.05 4.72
C LEU A 72 1.68 12.37 4.97
N ALA A 73 2.21 13.00 3.92
CA ALA A 73 2.90 14.29 4.04
C ALA A 73 1.96 15.39 4.56
N THR A 74 0.71 15.38 4.09
CA THR A 74 -0.33 16.31 4.56
C THR A 74 -0.65 16.05 6.02
N PHE A 75 -0.88 14.79 6.39
CA PHE A 75 -1.15 14.39 7.77
C PHE A 75 -0.01 14.75 8.71
N LYS A 76 1.24 14.43 8.35
CA LYS A 76 2.46 14.82 9.09
C LYS A 76 2.50 16.31 9.36
N ARG A 77 2.25 17.14 8.34
CA ARG A 77 2.22 18.60 8.50
C ARG A 77 1.16 19.05 9.50
N CYS A 78 -0.05 18.49 9.42
CA CYS A 78 -1.13 18.82 10.36
C CYS A 78 -0.80 18.35 11.79
N HIS A 79 -0.28 17.12 11.95
CA HIS A 79 0.19 16.57 13.22
C HIS A 79 1.22 17.47 13.90
N THR A 80 2.22 17.94 13.15
CA THR A 80 3.28 18.82 13.67
C THR A 80 2.82 20.25 13.99
N ALA A 81 1.63 20.64 13.50
CA ALA A 81 1.08 21.98 13.74
C ALA A 81 0.19 22.05 14.99
N LEU A 82 -0.26 20.90 15.52
CA LEU A 82 -1.01 20.85 16.77
C LEU A 82 -0.10 21.15 17.97
N PRO A 83 -0.58 21.86 19.00
CA PRO A 83 0.13 21.97 20.27
C PRO A 83 0.19 20.62 20.99
N GLU A 84 1.26 20.36 21.75
CA GLU A 84 1.41 19.18 22.63
C GLU A 84 1.32 17.83 21.90
N GLN A 85 1.67 17.81 20.61
CA GLN A 85 1.63 16.61 19.79
C GLN A 85 2.67 15.57 20.22
N LEU A 86 2.33 14.29 20.05
CA LEU A 86 3.25 13.18 20.24
C LEU A 86 4.45 13.30 19.30
N ASP A 87 5.65 13.03 19.82
CA ASP A 87 6.83 12.84 18.99
C ASP A 87 6.73 11.50 18.26
N ILE A 88 6.64 11.58 16.93
CA ILE A 88 6.39 10.46 16.02
C ILE A 88 7.37 10.57 14.87
N ASP A 89 8.14 9.51 14.65
CA ASP A 89 8.99 9.39 13.48
C ASP A 89 8.19 8.88 12.28
N PHE A 90 7.90 9.80 11.36
CA PHE A 90 7.25 9.52 10.08
C PHE A 90 8.21 8.98 9.01
N SER A 91 9.53 9.08 9.21
CA SER A 91 10.52 8.75 8.18
C SER A 91 10.49 7.27 7.81
N TYR A 92 10.28 6.40 8.80
CA TYR A 92 10.12 4.97 8.57
C TYR A 92 8.89 4.67 7.69
N GLN A 93 7.77 5.36 7.96
CA GLN A 93 6.56 5.19 7.18
C GLN A 93 6.69 5.73 5.75
N GLU A 94 7.37 6.86 5.57
CA GLU A 94 7.71 7.41 4.26
C GLU A 94 8.57 6.42 3.46
N GLN A 95 9.58 5.80 4.09
CA GLN A 95 10.44 4.78 3.45
C GLN A 95 9.66 3.52 3.05
N LEU A 96 8.75 3.05 3.91
CA LEU A 96 7.90 1.90 3.60
C LEU A 96 7.02 2.17 2.38
N LEU A 97 6.33 3.32 2.34
CA LEU A 97 5.47 3.68 1.20
C LEU A 97 6.28 3.84 -0.10
N ALA A 98 7.46 4.47 -0.03
CA ALA A 98 8.35 4.56 -1.19
C ALA A 98 8.80 3.17 -1.68
N SER A 99 9.16 2.26 -0.76
CA SER A 99 9.51 0.89 -1.12
C SER A 99 8.36 0.13 -1.76
N ILE A 100 7.11 0.36 -1.33
CA ILE A 100 5.92 -0.25 -1.96
C ILE A 100 5.78 0.26 -3.40
N VAL A 101 5.90 1.57 -3.63
CA VAL A 101 5.83 2.15 -4.99
C VAL A 101 6.92 1.58 -5.90
N ASP A 102 8.17 1.52 -5.41
CA ASP A 102 9.30 1.00 -6.19
C ASP A 102 9.11 -0.47 -6.57
N SER A 103 8.65 -1.29 -5.62
CA SER A 103 8.39 -2.71 -5.90
C SER A 103 7.18 -2.91 -6.81
N LEU A 104 6.11 -2.12 -6.67
CA LEU A 104 4.98 -2.13 -7.60
C LEU A 104 5.39 -1.73 -9.03
N ASN A 105 6.27 -0.75 -9.18
CA ASN A 105 6.82 -0.39 -10.50
C ASN A 105 7.57 -1.57 -11.13
N ARG A 106 8.36 -2.28 -10.33
CA ARG A 106 9.10 -3.46 -10.82
C ARG A 106 8.17 -4.60 -11.20
N ILE A 107 7.15 -4.87 -10.37
CA ILE A 107 6.10 -5.85 -10.67
C ILE A 107 5.44 -5.53 -12.02
N VAL A 108 4.99 -4.28 -12.22
CA VAL A 108 4.36 -3.84 -13.48
C VAL A 108 5.30 -4.06 -14.67
N ASN A 109 6.58 -3.73 -14.55
CA ASN A 109 7.56 -3.95 -15.61
C ASN A 109 7.84 -5.45 -15.87
N LEU A 110 7.80 -6.29 -14.84
CA LEU A 110 7.96 -7.75 -15.01
C LEU A 110 6.77 -8.32 -15.80
N PHE A 111 5.56 -7.81 -15.58
CA PHE A 111 4.38 -8.22 -16.36
C PHE A 111 4.48 -7.92 -17.86
N ASP A 112 5.34 -6.99 -18.31
CA ASP A 112 5.59 -6.78 -19.74
C ASP A 112 6.23 -8.00 -20.44
N SER A 113 6.83 -8.91 -19.65
CA SER A 113 7.46 -10.13 -20.15
C SER A 113 6.59 -11.38 -20.04
N VAL A 114 5.41 -11.26 -19.42
CA VAL A 114 4.49 -12.39 -19.17
C VAL A 114 3.51 -12.55 -20.33
N SER A 115 3.29 -13.80 -20.75
CA SER A 115 2.39 -14.17 -21.83
C SER A 115 1.22 -15.01 -21.31
N ASP A 116 -0.01 -14.66 -21.71
CA ASP A 116 -1.25 -15.44 -21.45
C ASP A 116 -1.24 -16.83 -22.14
N PHE A 117 -0.30 -17.08 -23.07
CA PHE A 117 -0.26 -18.30 -23.88
C PHE A 117 0.67 -19.39 -23.31
N GLU A 118 1.42 -19.07 -22.28
CA GLU A 118 2.37 -19.97 -21.62
C GLU A 118 1.92 -20.22 -20.18
N ASN A 119 2.45 -21.28 -19.53
CA ASN A 119 2.08 -21.59 -18.15
C ASN A 119 2.44 -20.41 -17.24
N LEU A 120 1.41 -19.70 -16.77
CA LEU A 120 1.55 -18.47 -15.98
C LEU A 120 2.23 -18.76 -14.64
N GLN A 121 1.98 -19.94 -14.06
CA GLN A 121 2.61 -20.37 -12.83
C GLN A 121 4.13 -20.46 -12.98
N ASN A 122 4.64 -21.08 -14.05
CA ASN A 122 6.08 -21.19 -14.27
C ASN A 122 6.72 -19.81 -14.55
N GLN A 123 6.06 -18.97 -15.35
CA GLN A 123 6.58 -17.63 -15.67
C GLN A 123 6.74 -16.74 -14.43
N ILE A 124 5.88 -16.89 -13.43
CA ILE A 124 5.85 -16.02 -12.26
C ILE A 124 6.55 -16.65 -11.04
N TRP A 125 6.33 -17.94 -10.78
CA TRP A 125 6.88 -18.60 -9.59
C TRP A 125 8.31 -19.11 -9.79
N ASP A 126 8.72 -19.44 -11.02
CA ASP A 126 10.11 -19.83 -11.30
C ASP A 126 11.01 -18.61 -11.55
N ASP A 127 10.45 -17.39 -11.59
CA ASP A 127 11.20 -16.14 -11.66
C ASP A 127 11.40 -15.55 -10.26
N ASP A 128 12.65 -15.60 -9.79
CA ASP A 128 13.08 -15.03 -8.51
C ASP A 128 12.74 -13.54 -8.38
N ASN A 129 12.67 -12.78 -9.48
CA ASN A 129 12.34 -11.36 -9.43
C ASN A 129 10.89 -11.13 -9.02
N PHE A 130 9.95 -11.90 -9.55
CA PHE A 130 8.55 -11.85 -9.14
C PHE A 130 8.41 -12.20 -7.66
N THR A 131 9.01 -13.31 -7.24
CA THR A 131 8.99 -13.75 -5.83
C THR A 131 9.56 -12.68 -4.90
N ASN A 132 10.71 -12.10 -5.24
CA ASN A 132 11.35 -11.07 -4.43
C ASN A 132 10.49 -9.81 -4.33
N GLU A 133 9.93 -9.32 -5.44
CA GLU A 133 9.16 -8.07 -5.42
C GLU A 133 7.78 -8.25 -4.76
N PHE A 134 7.09 -9.38 -4.95
CA PHE A 134 5.83 -9.65 -4.25
C PHE A 134 6.03 -9.76 -2.74
N THR A 135 7.02 -10.54 -2.29
CA THR A 135 7.29 -10.71 -0.86
C THR A 135 7.72 -9.40 -0.21
N LYS A 136 8.61 -8.64 -0.84
CA LYS A 136 9.04 -7.32 -0.38
C LYS A 136 7.88 -6.33 -0.29
N THR A 137 6.99 -6.32 -1.28
CA THR A 137 5.80 -5.46 -1.28
C THR A 137 4.85 -5.84 -0.14
N ALA A 138 4.54 -7.13 0.02
CA ALA A 138 3.67 -7.63 1.08
C ALA A 138 4.21 -7.32 2.49
N GLN A 139 5.52 -7.51 2.69
CA GLN A 139 6.20 -7.18 3.94
C GLN A 139 6.14 -5.67 4.23
N SER A 140 6.41 -4.85 3.22
CA SER A 140 6.37 -3.38 3.38
C SER A 140 4.96 -2.88 3.70
N ILE A 141 3.92 -3.41 3.04
CA ILE A 141 2.51 -3.11 3.36
C ILE A 141 2.20 -3.52 4.80
N SER A 142 2.62 -4.72 5.22
CA SER A 142 2.38 -5.22 6.57
C SER A 142 3.04 -4.34 7.63
N HIS A 143 4.30 -3.95 7.43
CA HIS A 143 4.99 -3.02 8.33
C HIS A 143 4.34 -1.63 8.34
N ALA A 144 3.84 -1.15 7.20
CA ALA A 144 3.16 0.14 7.13
C ALA A 144 1.85 0.12 7.93
N ILE A 145 1.07 -0.97 7.84
CA ILE A 145 -0.13 -1.17 8.66
C ILE A 145 0.23 -1.26 10.15
N LEU A 146 1.27 -2.01 10.51
CA LEU A 146 1.72 -2.13 11.90
C LEU A 146 2.16 -0.78 12.48
N TRP A 147 2.87 0.04 11.71
CA TRP A 147 3.20 1.40 12.11
C TRP A 147 1.94 2.21 12.37
N GLN A 148 0.94 2.15 11.48
CA GLN A 148 -0.32 2.89 11.65
C GLN A 148 -1.10 2.43 12.89
N CYS A 149 -1.15 1.12 13.16
CA CYS A 149 -1.75 0.59 14.38
C CYS A 149 -0.99 1.05 15.63
N SER A 150 0.34 1.09 15.58
CA SER A 150 1.18 1.54 16.70
C SER A 150 0.99 3.03 16.97
N PHE A 151 0.94 3.84 15.92
CA PHE A 151 0.59 5.26 15.99
C PHE A 151 -0.78 5.45 16.66
N ALA A 152 -1.82 4.75 16.17
CA ALA A 152 -3.17 4.88 16.70
C ALA A 152 -3.26 4.47 18.18
N ARG A 153 -2.51 3.44 18.61
CA ARG A 153 -2.43 3.06 20.02
C ARG A 153 -1.78 4.16 20.86
N LYS A 154 -0.61 4.65 20.43
CA LYS A 154 0.10 5.71 21.15
C LYS A 154 -0.74 6.99 21.26
N ALA A 155 -1.46 7.34 20.20
CA ALA A 155 -2.30 8.53 20.15
C ALA A 155 -3.60 8.44 20.98
N ASN A 156 -4.16 7.25 21.19
CA ASN A 156 -5.49 7.12 21.81
C ASN A 156 -5.52 6.35 23.13
N LEU A 157 -4.50 5.53 23.42
CA LEU A 157 -4.49 4.64 24.58
C LEU A 157 -3.38 4.96 25.58
N ASP A 158 -2.23 5.44 25.10
CA ASP A 158 -1.07 5.71 25.96
C ASP A 158 -1.17 7.09 26.68
N GLU A 159 -2.19 7.92 26.41
CA GLU A 159 -2.53 9.10 27.23
C GLU A 159 -3.19 8.74 28.59
N LEU A 160 -3.51 7.46 28.83
CA LEU A 160 -4.16 6.97 30.05
C LEU A 160 -3.20 6.30 31.06
N SER A 161 -1.88 6.33 30.83
CA SER A 161 -0.87 5.76 31.74
C SER A 161 0.05 6.79 32.38
#